data_AF-A0A8H5HYK8-F1
#
_entry.id   AF-A0A8H5HYK8-F1
#
_cell.length_a   1.000
_cell.length_b   1.000
_cell.length_c   1.000
_cell.angle_alpha   90.00
_cell.angle_beta   90.00
_cell.angle_gamma   90.00
#
_symmetry.space_group_name_H-M   'P 1'
#
loop_
_entity.id
_entity.type
_entity.pdbx_description
1 polymer ?
#
loop_
_entity_poly.entity_id
_entity_poly.type
_entity_poly.pdbx_seq_one_letter_code
_entity_poly.pdbx_strand_id
1 'polypeptide(L)'
;MITTPQILEPLLSTPYCDHFEQPTYVLLQNGLNIELDLFRTVKALGKPNEPRIVNAGVYVFANMVQSNIVEHGPISRLDIGVYRPNDFTTMLNSPEEKDLLDGLKDLFFNSDINIFPEIQRQKFAKNILNVVYASLACLTRFPLGSVYRPPPGPPGPAYEPYLESTTADRVNEFTRKWIEDIFRECIALGHAIGFPDSEDGLPSDFATRSMASTEKNYASPYVNHKPSTLLDLENGAPIEVEPIWGETVRMAREWKVEIPRIEMAYAFLVLIQNQIIRRIKSAKEVKENIT
;
A
#
# COMPACT_ATOMS: atom_id res chain seq x y z
N MET A 1 -13.79 12.13 4.52
CA MET A 1 -13.90 10.87 3.75
C MET A 1 -14.73 9.92 4.59
N ILE A 2 -15.45 8.99 3.95
CA ILE A 2 -16.15 7.93 4.67
C ILE A 2 -15.14 6.92 5.22
N THR A 3 -15.34 6.45 6.45
CA THR A 3 -14.48 5.46 7.10
C THR A 3 -15.01 4.04 6.87
N THR A 4 -14.16 3.02 7.02
CA THR A 4 -14.58 1.62 6.88
C THR A 4 -15.78 1.26 7.79
N PRO A 5 -15.81 1.65 9.08
CA PRO A 5 -16.99 1.42 9.92
C PRO A 5 -18.27 2.10 9.38
N GLN A 6 -18.16 3.29 8.79
CA GLN A 6 -19.32 3.98 8.21
C GLN A 6 -19.85 3.25 6.96
N ILE A 7 -18.97 2.67 6.14
CA ILE A 7 -19.39 1.83 5.01
C ILE A 7 -20.12 0.57 5.51
N LEU A 8 -19.65 0.01 6.63
CA LEU A 8 -20.15 -1.25 7.19
C LEU A 8 -21.22 -1.05 8.27
N GLU A 9 -21.73 0.17 8.46
CA GLU A 9 -22.71 0.52 9.49
C GLU A 9 -23.89 -0.47 9.59
N PRO A 10 -24.49 -0.95 8.49
CA PRO A 10 -25.58 -1.93 8.58
C PRO A 10 -25.21 -3.19 9.38
N LEU A 11 -23.97 -3.68 9.26
CA LEU A 11 -23.46 -4.88 9.97
C LEU A 11 -23.08 -4.61 11.43
N LEU A 12 -22.90 -3.33 11.78
CA LEU A 12 -22.49 -2.88 13.11
C LEU A 12 -23.67 -2.36 13.94
N SER A 13 -24.84 -2.26 13.32
CA SER A 13 -26.06 -1.73 13.93
C SER A 13 -26.71 -2.71 14.91
N THR A 14 -27.49 -2.19 15.87
CA THR A 14 -28.28 -3.00 16.81
C THR A 14 -29.21 -3.99 16.10
N PRO A 15 -29.97 -3.61 15.05
CA PRO A 15 -30.81 -4.56 14.32
C PRO A 15 -30.05 -5.78 13.77
N TYR A 16 -28.81 -5.62 13.32
CA TYR A 16 -28.00 -6.78 12.88
C TYR A 16 -27.49 -7.57 14.09
N CYS A 17 -26.91 -6.87 15.06
CA CYS A 17 -26.24 -7.45 16.22
C CYS A 17 -27.17 -8.25 17.14
N ASP A 18 -28.48 -7.96 17.14
CA ASP A 18 -29.46 -8.69 17.96
C ASP A 18 -29.85 -10.04 17.34
N HIS A 19 -29.62 -10.22 16.03
CA HIS A 19 -30.04 -11.40 15.29
C HIS A 19 -28.89 -12.25 14.76
N PHE A 20 -27.70 -11.67 14.59
CA PHE A 20 -26.56 -12.32 13.95
C PHE A 20 -25.27 -12.10 14.73
N GLU A 21 -24.37 -13.07 14.66
CA GLU A 21 -22.98 -12.91 15.07
C GLU A 21 -22.24 -11.96 14.13
N GLN A 22 -21.15 -11.36 14.62
CA GLN A 22 -20.30 -10.54 13.77
C GLN A 22 -19.58 -11.40 12.72
N PRO A 23 -19.62 -11.00 11.44
CA PRO A 23 -18.98 -11.75 10.37
C PRO A 23 -17.46 -11.66 10.46
N THR A 24 -16.77 -12.45 9.64
CA THR A 24 -15.35 -12.17 9.34
C THR A 24 -15.28 -11.01 8.35
N TYR A 25 -14.49 -10.00 8.68
CA TYR A 25 -14.18 -8.90 7.78
C TYR A 25 -12.87 -9.18 7.05
N VAL A 26 -12.88 -9.16 5.72
CA VAL A 26 -11.68 -9.36 4.89
C VAL A 26 -11.33 -8.05 4.21
N LEU A 27 -10.17 -7.48 4.54
CA LEU A 27 -9.73 -6.18 4.02
C LEU A 27 -8.60 -6.38 2.99
N LEU A 28 -8.92 -6.12 1.72
CA LEU A 28 -7.99 -6.19 0.59
C LEU A 28 -7.59 -4.77 0.13
N GLN A 29 -6.96 -4.01 1.03
CA GLN A 29 -6.57 -2.63 0.77
C GLN A 29 -5.12 -2.36 1.19
N ASN A 30 -4.45 -1.51 0.40
CA ASN A 30 -3.10 -1.03 0.66
C ASN A 30 -3.02 -0.15 1.92
N GLY A 31 -1.79 -0.01 2.42
CA GLY A 31 -1.49 0.82 3.57
C GLY A 31 -1.60 0.08 4.89
N LEU A 32 -1.38 0.82 5.96
CA LEU A 32 -1.22 0.33 7.33
C LEU A 32 -2.39 0.79 8.20
N ASN A 33 -2.68 0.01 9.25
CA ASN A 33 -3.70 0.30 10.26
C ASN A 33 -5.10 0.64 9.70
N ILE A 34 -5.42 0.24 8.47
CA ILE A 34 -6.75 0.41 7.84
C ILE A 34 -7.86 -0.34 8.60
N GLU A 35 -7.45 -1.36 9.34
CA GLU A 35 -8.29 -2.23 10.13
C GLU A 35 -8.58 -1.70 11.53
N LEU A 36 -7.78 -0.76 12.04
CA LEU A 36 -7.79 -0.35 13.44
C LEU A 36 -9.14 0.24 13.86
N ASP A 37 -9.71 1.12 13.04
CA ASP A 37 -11.00 1.76 13.32
C ASP A 37 -12.15 0.74 13.28
N LEU A 38 -12.10 -0.22 12.34
CA LEU A 38 -13.07 -1.30 12.28
C LEU A 38 -12.94 -2.23 13.48
N PHE A 39 -11.72 -2.63 13.84
CA PHE A 39 -11.44 -3.45 15.01
C PHE A 39 -12.02 -2.81 16.28
N ARG A 40 -11.70 -1.53 16.53
CA ARG A 40 -12.19 -0.79 17.70
C ARG A 40 -13.71 -0.69 17.70
N THR A 41 -14.33 -0.45 16.54
CA THR A 41 -15.78 -0.34 16.43
C THR A 41 -16.47 -1.67 16.72
N VAL A 42 -16.01 -2.77 16.11
CA VAL A 42 -16.56 -4.11 16.35
C VAL A 42 -16.34 -4.54 17.80
N LYS A 43 -15.15 -4.25 18.37
CA LYS A 43 -14.84 -4.54 19.77
C LYS A 43 -15.79 -3.79 20.74
N ALA A 44 -16.13 -2.55 20.42
CA ALA A 44 -17.04 -1.73 21.23
C ALA A 44 -18.50 -2.23 21.23
N LEU A 45 -18.87 -3.15 20.33
CA LEU A 45 -20.19 -3.81 20.35
C LEU A 45 -20.36 -4.76 21.55
N GLY A 46 -19.29 -5.08 22.29
CA GLY A 46 -19.35 -5.90 23.49
C GLY A 46 -19.73 -7.37 23.24
N LYS A 47 -19.49 -7.87 22.03
CA LYS A 47 -19.73 -9.27 21.67
C LYS A 47 -18.69 -10.19 22.33
N PRO A 48 -19.04 -11.44 22.65
CA PRO A 48 -18.17 -12.34 23.40
C PRO A 48 -16.92 -12.77 22.62
N ASN A 49 -17.03 -12.86 21.30
CA ASN A 49 -15.92 -13.25 20.42
C ASN A 49 -15.07 -12.02 20.04
N GLU A 50 -13.75 -12.22 19.92
CA GLU A 50 -12.88 -11.18 19.37
C GLU A 50 -13.27 -10.83 17.92
N PRO A 51 -13.11 -9.57 17.48
CA PRO A 51 -13.32 -9.19 16.09
C PRO A 51 -12.46 -10.03 15.14
N ARG A 52 -13.11 -10.72 14.20
CA ARG A 52 -12.42 -11.49 13.16
C ARG A 52 -12.15 -10.60 11.96
N ILE A 53 -10.94 -10.05 11.89
CA ILE A 53 -10.50 -9.24 10.76
C ILE A 53 -9.32 -9.92 10.10
N VAL A 54 -9.49 -10.35 8.86
CA VAL A 54 -8.41 -10.82 8.00
C VAL A 54 -7.90 -9.63 7.21
N ASN A 55 -6.60 -9.36 7.32
CA ASN A 55 -5.94 -8.30 6.56
C ASN A 55 -5.14 -8.92 5.42
N ALA A 56 -4.85 -8.14 4.38
CA ALA A 56 -4.09 -8.63 3.23
C ALA A 56 -3.02 -7.65 2.72
N GLY A 57 -1.86 -8.19 2.36
CA GLY A 57 -0.93 -7.59 1.41
C GLY A 57 -1.35 -7.96 -0.01
N VAL A 58 -1.79 -6.97 -0.79
CA VAL A 58 -2.33 -7.17 -2.14
C VAL A 58 -1.25 -6.90 -3.19
N TYR A 59 -0.92 -7.94 -3.97
CA TYR A 59 0.01 -7.89 -5.09
C TYR A 59 -0.71 -8.37 -6.35
N VAL A 60 -1.67 -7.56 -6.80
CA VAL A 60 -2.46 -7.84 -8.00
C VAL A 60 -2.18 -6.76 -9.02
N PHE A 61 -1.73 -7.18 -10.20
CA PHE A 61 -1.55 -6.26 -11.32
C PHE A 61 -2.87 -6.24 -12.07
N ALA A 62 -3.72 -5.29 -11.75
CA ALA A 62 -4.97 -5.09 -12.48
C ALA A 62 -5.25 -3.59 -12.60
N ASN A 63 -5.65 -3.16 -13.79
CA ASN A 63 -6.01 -1.78 -14.06
C ASN A 63 -7.45 -1.72 -14.56
N MET A 64 -8.23 -0.80 -14.02
CA MET A 64 -9.53 -0.44 -14.60
C MET A 64 -9.29 0.52 -15.76
N VAL A 65 -9.42 0.03 -16.99
CA VAL A 65 -9.16 0.82 -18.21
C VAL A 65 -10.40 1.59 -18.68
N GLN A 66 -11.59 1.12 -18.28
CA GLN A 66 -12.89 1.80 -18.45
C GLN A 66 -13.79 1.46 -17.26
N SER A 67 -14.90 2.17 -17.07
CA SER A 67 -15.80 2.03 -15.91
C SER A 67 -16.27 0.60 -15.59
N ASN A 68 -16.18 -0.32 -16.55
CA ASN A 68 -16.60 -1.70 -16.45
C ASN A 68 -15.63 -2.68 -17.13
N ILE A 69 -14.40 -2.26 -17.43
CA ILE A 69 -13.38 -3.10 -18.07
C ILE A 69 -12.12 -3.09 -17.21
N VAL A 70 -11.71 -4.28 -16.78
CA VAL A 70 -10.48 -4.51 -16.01
C VAL A 70 -9.52 -5.31 -16.87
N GLU A 71 -8.30 -4.81 -17.02
CA GLU A 71 -7.19 -5.55 -17.61
C GLU A 71 -6.41 -6.25 -16.49
N HIS A 72 -6.28 -7.57 -16.59
CA HIS A 72 -5.51 -8.38 -15.65
C HIS A 72 -4.10 -8.62 -16.18
N GLY A 73 -3.11 -8.24 -15.37
CA GLY A 73 -1.72 -8.62 -15.55
C GLY A 73 -1.44 -10.04 -15.06
N PRO A 74 -0.20 -10.52 -15.26
CA PRO A 74 0.15 -11.92 -14.98
C PRO A 74 0.36 -12.25 -13.49
N ILE A 75 0.31 -11.26 -12.60
CA ILE A 75 0.61 -11.43 -11.17
C ILE A 75 -0.68 -11.25 -10.36
N SER A 76 -1.05 -12.31 -9.63
CA SER A 76 -2.09 -12.30 -8.60
C SER A 76 -1.60 -13.04 -7.37
N ARG A 77 -1.20 -12.28 -6.34
CA ARG A 77 -0.78 -12.83 -5.05
C ARG A 77 -1.42 -12.06 -3.91
N LEU A 78 -1.91 -12.78 -2.91
CA LEU A 78 -2.35 -12.23 -1.62
C LEU A 78 -1.53 -12.85 -0.49
N ASP A 79 -0.97 -11.99 0.33
CA ASP A 79 -0.44 -12.39 1.63
C ASP A 79 -1.55 -12.10 2.65
N ILE A 80 -2.06 -13.10 3.37
CA ILE A 80 -3.20 -12.96 4.30
C ILE A 80 -2.83 -13.39 5.71
N GLY A 81 -3.52 -12.81 6.70
CA GLY A 81 -3.45 -13.25 8.09
C GLY A 81 -4.47 -12.51 8.95
N VAL A 82 -4.70 -13.02 10.15
CA VAL A 82 -5.60 -12.38 11.12
C VAL A 82 -4.91 -11.15 11.71
N TYR A 83 -5.62 -10.03 11.72
CA TYR A 83 -5.15 -8.81 12.35
C TYR A 83 -5.17 -8.94 13.87
N ARG A 84 -4.05 -8.62 14.51
CA ARG A 84 -3.92 -8.56 15.97
C ARG A 84 -3.36 -7.19 16.38
N PRO A 85 -4.18 -6.29 16.94
CA PRO A 85 -3.69 -4.95 17.29
C PRO A 85 -2.56 -5.06 18.31
N ASN A 86 -1.44 -4.39 18.02
CA ASN A 86 -0.23 -4.33 18.86
C ASN A 86 0.48 -5.68 19.10
N ASP A 87 0.20 -6.71 18.31
CA ASP A 87 0.95 -7.97 18.33
C ASP A 87 1.71 -8.15 17.02
N PHE A 88 3.04 -8.00 17.11
CA PHE A 88 3.99 -8.05 16.00
C PHE A 88 4.93 -9.26 16.08
N THR A 89 4.65 -10.19 17.01
CA THR A 89 5.59 -11.27 17.37
C THR A 89 4.98 -12.67 17.29
N THR A 90 3.67 -12.78 17.05
CA THR A 90 3.00 -14.08 16.90
C THR A 90 3.60 -14.91 15.76
N MET A 91 4.01 -16.13 16.11
CA MET A 91 4.67 -17.06 15.18
C MET A 91 3.73 -18.18 14.71
N LEU A 92 2.56 -18.34 15.32
CA LEU A 92 1.62 -19.41 15.03
C LEU A 92 0.18 -18.89 15.07
N ASN A 93 -0.63 -19.29 14.11
CA ASN A 93 -2.08 -19.11 14.17
C ASN A 93 -2.69 -20.15 15.12
N SER A 94 -3.78 -19.79 15.80
CA SER A 94 -4.61 -20.77 16.50
C SER A 94 -5.24 -21.75 15.48
N PRO A 95 -5.73 -22.93 15.93
CA PRO A 95 -6.47 -23.84 15.06
C PRO A 95 -7.64 -23.15 14.33
N GLU A 96 -8.40 -22.31 15.04
CA GLU A 96 -9.56 -21.60 14.51
C GLU A 96 -9.16 -20.54 13.47
N GLU A 97 -8.07 -19.81 13.71
CA GLU A 97 -7.53 -18.84 12.76
C GLU A 97 -6.96 -19.54 11.52
N LYS A 98 -6.33 -20.70 11.70
CA LYS A 98 -5.84 -21.52 10.60
C LYS A 98 -6.99 -22.01 9.73
N ASP A 99 -8.04 -22.58 10.32
CA ASP A 99 -9.22 -23.04 9.59
C ASP A 99 -9.90 -21.89 8.83
N LEU A 100 -9.98 -20.70 9.44
CA LEU A 100 -10.50 -19.50 8.80
C LEU A 100 -9.67 -19.09 7.57
N LEU A 101 -8.34 -19.04 7.70
CA LEU A 101 -7.44 -18.59 6.65
C LEU A 101 -7.32 -19.62 5.52
N ASP A 102 -7.31 -20.92 5.84
CA ASP A 102 -7.33 -22.01 4.86
C ASP A 102 -8.66 -22.00 4.09
N GLY A 103 -9.80 -21.86 4.79
CA GLY A 103 -11.10 -21.73 4.14
C GLY A 103 -11.22 -20.50 3.23
N LEU A 104 -10.64 -19.36 3.61
CA LEU A 104 -10.57 -18.17 2.75
C LEU A 104 -9.67 -18.41 1.53
N LYS A 105 -8.51 -19.06 1.73
CA LYS A 105 -7.60 -19.41 0.64
C LYS A 105 -8.27 -20.28 -0.41
N ASP A 106 -9.09 -21.24 0.02
CA ASP A 106 -9.80 -22.16 -0.89
C ASP A 106 -10.86 -21.47 -1.76
N LEU A 107 -11.28 -20.24 -1.42
CA LEU A 107 -12.18 -19.45 -2.26
C LEU A 107 -11.48 -18.85 -3.49
N PHE A 108 -10.14 -18.74 -3.48
CA PHE A 108 -9.40 -18.16 -4.58
C PHE A 108 -8.96 -19.22 -5.59
N PHE A 109 -9.15 -18.91 -6.87
CA PHE A 109 -8.67 -19.72 -7.99
C PHE A 109 -7.57 -18.95 -8.74
N ASN A 110 -6.53 -19.64 -9.20
CA ASN A 110 -5.40 -19.06 -9.96
C ASN A 110 -4.75 -17.83 -9.30
N SER A 111 -4.64 -17.82 -7.97
CA SER A 111 -3.95 -16.78 -7.21
C SER A 111 -3.03 -17.43 -6.18
N ASP A 112 -1.85 -16.86 -6.00
CA ASP A 112 -0.92 -17.30 -4.97
C ASP A 112 -1.37 -16.73 -3.62
N ILE A 113 -1.84 -17.61 -2.72
CA ILE A 113 -2.28 -17.21 -1.37
C ILE A 113 -1.29 -17.73 -0.32
N ASN A 114 -0.57 -16.78 0.29
CA ASN A 114 0.35 -17.04 1.39
C ASN A 114 -0.32 -16.68 2.71
N ILE A 115 -0.22 -17.57 3.69
CA ILE A 115 -0.77 -17.36 5.02
C ILE A 115 0.37 -17.03 5.98
N PHE A 116 0.23 -15.92 6.70
CA PHE A 116 1.21 -15.49 7.69
C PHE A 116 0.56 -15.43 9.08
N PRO A 117 1.28 -15.88 10.13
CA PRO A 117 0.81 -15.74 11.50
C PRO A 117 0.81 -14.27 11.94
N GLU A 118 1.71 -13.44 11.40
CA GLU A 118 1.79 -12.02 11.70
C GLU A 118 1.77 -11.24 10.38
N ILE A 119 0.59 -10.70 10.05
CA ILE A 119 0.32 -10.07 8.75
C ILE A 119 0.80 -8.62 8.70
N GLN A 120 0.90 -7.95 9.85
CA GLN A 120 1.22 -6.52 9.91
C GLN A 120 2.64 -6.23 9.41
N ARG A 121 3.63 -7.09 9.67
CA ARG A 121 5.00 -7.01 9.10
C ARG A 121 5.01 -7.20 7.60
N GLN A 122 4.23 -8.15 7.08
CA GLN A 122 4.14 -8.35 5.63
C GLN A 122 3.51 -7.12 4.95
N LYS A 123 2.46 -6.55 5.56
CA LYS A 123 1.87 -5.29 5.09
C LYS A 123 2.82 -4.11 5.24
N PHE A 124 3.60 -4.06 6.32
CA PHE A 124 4.62 -3.04 6.53
C PHE A 124 5.66 -3.10 5.40
N ALA A 125 6.28 -4.26 5.18
CA ALA A 125 7.27 -4.47 4.12
C ALA A 125 6.71 -4.13 2.73
N LYS A 126 5.46 -4.51 2.44
CA LYS A 126 4.74 -4.10 1.22
C LYS A 126 4.59 -2.58 1.14
N ASN A 127 4.17 -1.95 2.23
CA ASN A 127 3.92 -0.51 2.28
C ASN A 127 5.21 0.30 2.10
N ILE A 128 6.38 -0.21 2.50
CA ILE A 128 7.67 0.43 2.20
C ILE A 128 7.80 0.73 0.70
N LEU A 129 7.42 -0.23 -0.16
CA LEU A 129 7.48 -0.03 -1.61
C LEU A 129 6.55 1.11 -2.08
N ASN A 130 5.36 1.22 -1.49
CA ASN A 130 4.45 2.32 -1.77
C ASN A 130 5.02 3.66 -1.28
N VAL A 131 5.48 3.72 -0.03
CA VAL A 131 6.07 4.93 0.56
C VAL A 131 7.26 5.41 -0.28
N VAL A 132 8.13 4.52 -0.73
CA VAL A 132 9.31 4.90 -1.51
C VAL A 132 8.94 5.27 -2.94
N TYR A 133 8.38 4.33 -3.69
CA TYR A 133 8.26 4.48 -5.14
C TYR A 133 7.03 5.29 -5.57
N ALA A 134 5.92 5.21 -4.83
CA ALA A 134 4.78 6.05 -5.14
C ALA A 134 5.04 7.52 -4.78
N SER A 135 5.88 7.82 -3.76
CA SER A 135 6.30 9.20 -3.49
C SER A 135 7.05 9.80 -4.66
N LEU A 136 8.10 9.13 -5.12
CA LEU A 136 8.87 9.55 -6.28
C LEU A 136 7.94 9.81 -7.47
N ALA A 137 7.10 8.81 -7.78
CA ALA A 137 6.25 8.86 -8.96
C ALA A 137 5.23 10.00 -8.88
N CYS A 138 4.59 10.19 -7.72
CA CYS A 138 3.61 11.25 -7.52
C CYS A 138 4.24 12.64 -7.54
N LEU A 139 5.37 12.84 -6.85
CA LEU A 139 6.01 14.16 -6.75
C LEU A 139 6.61 14.62 -8.07
N THR A 140 7.12 13.69 -8.89
CA THR A 140 7.75 14.00 -10.18
C THR A 140 6.80 13.87 -11.37
N ARG A 141 5.67 13.18 -11.21
CA ARG A 141 4.76 12.75 -12.29
C ARG A 141 5.40 11.80 -13.31
N PHE A 142 6.48 11.13 -12.95
CA PHE A 142 7.15 10.15 -13.81
C PHE A 142 7.11 8.74 -13.22
N PRO A 143 6.96 7.68 -14.04
CA PRO A 143 7.10 6.30 -13.58
C PRO A 143 8.57 5.97 -13.29
N LEU A 144 8.80 4.86 -12.59
CA LEU A 144 10.14 4.42 -12.19
C LEU A 144 11.07 4.13 -13.38
N GLY A 145 10.51 3.87 -14.57
CA GLY A 145 11.29 3.76 -15.82
C GLY A 145 12.13 5.01 -16.10
N SER A 146 11.69 6.20 -15.68
CA SER A 146 12.47 7.44 -15.80
C SER A 146 13.75 7.47 -14.96
N VAL A 147 13.86 6.59 -13.95
CA VAL A 147 15.01 6.52 -13.04
C VAL A 147 15.93 5.34 -13.37
N TYR A 148 15.38 4.23 -13.85
CA TYR A 148 16.15 2.99 -14.01
C TYR A 148 16.33 2.52 -15.46
N ARG A 149 15.57 3.06 -16.43
CA ARG A 149 15.61 2.58 -17.80
C ARG A 149 16.73 3.25 -18.59
N PRO A 150 17.63 2.50 -19.24
CA PRO A 150 18.62 3.09 -20.13
C PRO A 150 17.96 3.74 -21.36
N PRO A 151 18.66 4.63 -22.08
CA PRO A 151 18.14 5.19 -23.33
C PRO A 151 17.98 4.11 -24.42
N PRO A 152 17.01 4.27 -25.35
CA PRO A 152 16.86 3.36 -26.49
C PRO A 152 18.12 3.37 -27.37
N GLY A 153 18.57 2.19 -27.77
CA GLY A 153 19.75 2.01 -28.65
C GLY A 153 19.38 1.26 -29.94
N PRO A 154 19.97 1.61 -31.10
CA PRO A 154 19.79 0.82 -32.34
C PRO A 154 20.54 -0.52 -32.30
N PRO A 155 19.99 -1.63 -32.83
CA PRO A 155 18.62 -1.81 -33.32
C PRO A 155 17.68 -2.16 -32.15
N GLY A 156 16.77 -1.27 -31.79
CA GLY A 156 15.84 -1.47 -30.68
C GLY A 156 14.57 -0.63 -30.84
N PRO A 157 13.48 -1.00 -30.16
CA PRO A 157 12.26 -0.21 -30.18
C PRO A 157 12.52 1.17 -29.56
N ALA A 158 11.85 2.20 -30.07
CA ALA A 158 11.74 3.46 -29.36
C ALA A 158 10.82 3.26 -28.15
N TYR A 159 11.17 3.85 -27.01
CA TYR A 159 10.37 3.79 -25.79
C TYR A 159 10.62 5.02 -24.92
N GLU A 160 9.62 5.38 -24.13
CA GLU A 160 9.69 6.44 -23.12
C GLU A 160 8.88 6.05 -21.87
N PRO A 161 9.20 6.62 -20.70
CA PRO A 161 10.39 7.43 -20.44
C PRO A 161 11.64 6.56 -20.24
N TYR A 162 12.82 7.18 -20.27
CA TYR A 162 14.10 6.59 -19.91
C TYR A 162 14.96 7.61 -19.14
N LEU A 163 16.01 7.13 -18.48
CA LEU A 163 16.99 7.95 -17.80
C LEU A 163 17.91 8.62 -18.83
N GLU A 164 17.79 9.94 -18.97
CA GLU A 164 18.61 10.72 -19.88
C GLU A 164 20.08 10.77 -19.43
N SER A 165 20.97 10.29 -20.31
CA SER A 165 22.41 10.20 -20.08
C SER A 165 23.05 11.51 -19.60
N THR A 166 22.58 12.65 -20.12
CA THR A 166 23.11 13.98 -19.79
C THR A 166 23.00 14.33 -18.30
N THR A 167 22.01 13.78 -17.59
CA THR A 167 21.77 14.07 -16.17
C THR A 167 21.77 12.85 -15.27
N ALA A 168 22.11 11.67 -15.82
CA ALA A 168 22.07 10.39 -15.13
C ALA A 168 22.87 10.40 -13.83
N ASP A 169 24.07 10.98 -13.82
CA ASP A 169 24.91 11.07 -12.62
C ASP A 169 24.21 11.82 -11.47
N ARG A 170 23.46 12.88 -11.77
CA ARG A 170 22.70 13.64 -10.75
C ARG A 170 21.48 12.86 -10.25
N VAL A 171 20.80 12.14 -11.15
CA VAL A 171 19.69 11.25 -10.73
C VAL A 171 20.21 10.13 -9.83
N ASN A 172 21.38 9.58 -10.15
CA ASN A 172 22.03 8.57 -9.31
C ASN A 172 22.46 9.15 -7.95
N GLU A 173 23.10 10.31 -7.94
CA GLU A 173 23.61 10.95 -6.72
C GLU A 173 22.49 11.42 -5.78
N PHE A 174 21.43 12.03 -6.31
CA PHE A 174 20.40 12.66 -5.49
C PHE A 174 19.12 11.83 -5.42
N THR A 175 18.57 11.41 -6.56
CA THR A 175 17.26 10.73 -6.58
C THR A 175 17.36 9.29 -6.08
N ARG A 176 18.32 8.50 -6.58
CA ARG A 176 18.50 7.11 -6.11
C ARG A 176 18.98 7.07 -4.66
N LYS A 177 19.81 8.02 -4.24
CA LYS A 177 20.17 8.16 -2.83
C LYS A 177 18.97 8.51 -1.95
N TRP A 178 18.09 9.42 -2.39
CA TRP A 178 16.87 9.73 -1.65
C TRP A 178 15.93 8.52 -1.53
N ILE A 179 15.80 7.71 -2.60
CA ILE A 179 15.08 6.43 -2.58
C ILE A 179 15.67 5.50 -1.50
N GLU A 180 16.99 5.31 -1.50
CA GLU A 180 17.68 4.48 -0.51
C GLU A 180 17.47 5.00 0.92
N ASP A 181 17.60 6.32 1.13
CA ASP A 181 17.45 6.91 2.45
C ASP A 181 16.01 6.76 2.99
N ILE A 182 14.97 6.82 2.14
CA ILE A 182 13.59 6.52 2.56
C ILE A 182 13.43 5.05 2.94
N PHE A 183 14.01 4.12 2.19
CA PHE A 183 14.02 2.71 2.60
C PHE A 183 14.63 2.56 3.99
N ARG A 184 15.75 3.23 4.26
CA ARG A 184 16.42 3.19 5.56
C ARG A 184 15.55 3.78 6.68
N GLU A 185 14.84 4.87 6.43
CA GLU A 185 13.85 5.44 7.37
C GLU A 185 12.73 4.44 7.69
N CYS A 186 12.19 3.74 6.68
CA CYS A 186 11.20 2.68 6.89
C CYS A 186 11.77 1.48 7.65
N ILE A 187 13.01 1.06 7.36
CA ILE A 187 13.66 -0.06 8.05
C ILE A 187 13.89 0.27 9.52
N ALA A 188 14.40 1.48 9.80
CA ALA A 188 14.58 1.96 11.18
C ALA A 188 13.26 1.96 11.95
N LEU A 189 12.16 2.39 11.32
CA LEU A 189 10.83 2.31 11.91
C LEU A 189 10.40 0.86 12.18
N GLY A 190 10.57 -0.04 11.21
CA GLY A 190 10.23 -1.45 11.36
C GLY A 190 11.01 -2.13 12.51
N HIS A 191 12.31 -1.84 12.63
CA HIS A 191 13.14 -2.34 13.73
C HIS A 191 12.72 -1.76 15.09
N ALA A 192 12.36 -0.47 15.14
CA ALA A 192 11.87 0.15 16.37
C ALA A 192 10.55 -0.47 16.86
N ILE A 193 9.66 -0.86 15.94
CA ILE A 193 8.40 -1.59 16.24
C ILE A 193 8.68 -3.00 16.77
N GLY A 194 9.82 -3.59 16.43
CA GLY A 194 10.25 -4.92 16.87
C GLY A 194 10.34 -5.96 15.75
N PHE A 195 10.29 -5.57 14.48
CA PHE A 195 10.56 -6.51 13.39
C PHE A 195 12.04 -6.92 13.40
N PRO A 196 12.36 -8.23 13.36
CA PRO A 196 13.74 -8.68 13.48
C PRO A 196 14.55 -8.37 12.23
N ASP A 197 15.86 -8.20 12.39
CA ASP A 197 16.81 -8.11 11.27
C ASP A 197 17.15 -9.53 10.77
N SER A 198 16.20 -10.15 10.09
CA SER A 198 16.26 -11.52 9.59
C SER A 198 15.39 -11.68 8.35
N GLU A 199 15.58 -12.76 7.59
CA GLU A 199 14.85 -13.00 6.33
C GLU A 199 13.33 -13.06 6.50
N ASP A 200 12.86 -13.61 7.62
CA ASP A 200 11.46 -13.66 8.06
C ASP A 200 10.98 -12.33 8.71
N GLY A 201 11.90 -11.39 8.88
CA GLY A 201 11.74 -10.08 9.47
C GLY A 201 11.75 -8.94 8.45
N LEU A 202 12.51 -7.89 8.78
CA LEU A 202 12.87 -6.79 7.90
C LEU A 202 14.39 -6.68 7.83
N PRO A 203 15.05 -7.39 6.90
CA PRO A 203 16.50 -7.39 6.78
C PRO A 203 17.10 -6.00 6.55
N SER A 204 18.26 -5.73 7.12
CA SER A 204 19.05 -4.50 6.90
C SER A 204 19.43 -4.31 5.42
N ASP A 205 19.52 -5.39 4.65
CA ASP A 205 19.81 -5.36 3.21
C ASP A 205 18.56 -5.18 2.32
N PHE A 206 17.37 -5.07 2.92
CA PHE A 206 16.10 -4.95 2.20
C PHE A 206 16.12 -3.80 1.21
N ALA A 207 16.66 -2.63 1.59
CA ALA A 207 16.80 -1.47 0.71
C ALA A 207 17.56 -1.83 -0.59
N THR A 208 18.75 -2.41 -0.44
CA THR A 208 19.62 -2.77 -1.56
C THR A 208 18.97 -3.83 -2.44
N ARG A 209 18.38 -4.88 -1.86
CA ARG A 209 17.70 -5.94 -2.62
C ARG A 209 16.48 -5.42 -3.36
N SER A 210 15.65 -4.60 -2.72
CA SER A 210 14.47 -3.99 -3.34
C SER A 210 14.83 -3.04 -4.47
N MET A 211 15.86 -2.23 -4.30
CA MET A 211 16.35 -1.34 -5.36
C MET A 211 16.92 -2.12 -6.55
N ALA A 212 17.75 -3.14 -6.31
CA ALA A 212 18.30 -3.97 -7.40
C ALA A 212 17.20 -4.73 -8.16
N SER A 213 16.22 -5.30 -7.45
CA SER A 213 15.07 -5.97 -8.05
C SER A 213 14.23 -5.00 -8.89
N THR A 214 13.98 -3.79 -8.37
CA THR A 214 13.24 -2.76 -9.07
C THR A 214 13.99 -2.27 -10.31
N GLU A 215 15.29 -2.01 -10.21
CA GLU A 215 16.10 -1.62 -11.37
C GLU A 215 16.04 -2.67 -12.47
N LYS A 216 16.22 -3.94 -12.13
CA LYS A 216 16.09 -5.05 -13.10
C LYS A 216 14.73 -5.07 -13.79
N ASN A 217 13.64 -4.85 -13.05
CA ASN A 217 12.29 -4.89 -13.59
C ASN A 217 11.99 -3.67 -14.49
N TYR A 218 12.40 -2.46 -14.08
CA TYR A 218 12.07 -1.23 -14.81
C TYR A 218 13.09 -0.83 -15.88
N ALA A 219 14.25 -1.48 -15.93
CA ALA A 219 15.21 -1.34 -17.02
C ALA A 219 14.70 -1.89 -18.36
N SER A 220 13.70 -2.78 -18.33
CA SER A 220 13.12 -3.35 -19.55
C SER A 220 12.27 -2.32 -20.33
N PRO A 221 12.40 -2.25 -21.66
CA PRO A 221 11.56 -1.40 -22.50
C PRO A 221 10.11 -1.90 -22.61
N TYR A 222 9.83 -3.11 -22.13
CA TYR A 222 8.50 -3.72 -22.19
C TYR A 222 7.66 -3.52 -20.92
N VAL A 223 8.23 -2.90 -19.88
CA VAL A 223 7.53 -2.67 -18.60
C VAL A 223 6.91 -1.28 -18.58
N ASN A 224 5.58 -1.20 -18.68
CA ASN A 224 4.85 0.08 -18.66
C ASN A 224 4.08 0.31 -17.34
N HIS A 225 4.49 -0.39 -16.27
CA HIS A 225 3.82 -0.29 -14.98
C HIS A 225 3.96 1.11 -14.36
N LYS A 226 2.85 1.64 -13.84
CA LYS A 226 2.80 2.83 -12.99
C LYS A 226 2.24 2.42 -11.61
N PRO A 227 2.80 2.93 -10.50
CA PRO A 227 2.15 2.77 -9.19
C PRO A 227 0.71 3.27 -9.23
N SER A 228 -0.21 2.59 -8.55
CA SER A 228 -1.65 2.94 -8.54
C SER A 228 -1.89 4.40 -8.13
N THR A 229 -1.16 4.89 -7.13
CA THR A 229 -1.27 6.29 -6.68
C THR A 229 -0.91 7.29 -7.78
N LEU A 230 0.02 6.97 -8.69
CA LEU A 230 0.32 7.82 -9.84
C LEU A 230 -0.85 7.79 -10.85
N LEU A 231 -1.48 6.63 -11.08
CA LEU A 231 -2.65 6.52 -11.95
C LEU A 231 -3.83 7.33 -11.40
N ASP A 232 -4.13 7.21 -10.10
CA ASP A 232 -5.17 8.01 -9.45
C ASP A 232 -4.91 9.51 -9.64
N LEU A 233 -3.66 9.91 -9.48
CA LEU A 233 -3.22 11.29 -9.63
C LEU A 233 -3.34 11.83 -11.05
N GLU A 234 -3.02 11.02 -12.06
CA GLU A 234 -3.21 11.33 -13.47
C GLU A 234 -4.71 11.43 -13.82
N ASN A 235 -5.53 10.58 -13.21
CA ASN A 235 -6.99 10.58 -13.38
C ASN A 235 -7.71 11.65 -12.56
N GLY A 236 -6.99 12.41 -11.73
CA GLY A 236 -7.58 13.39 -10.81
C GLY A 236 -8.47 12.77 -9.73
N ALA A 237 -8.23 11.50 -9.40
CA ALA A 237 -8.90 10.76 -8.34
C ALA A 237 -8.19 10.96 -6.99
N PRO A 238 -8.92 10.87 -5.86
CA PRO A 238 -8.31 10.88 -4.53
C PRO A 238 -7.28 9.76 -4.39
N ILE A 239 -6.12 10.09 -3.83
CA ILE A 239 -5.02 9.15 -3.56
C ILE A 239 -5.06 8.62 -2.13
N GLU A 240 -4.46 7.44 -1.91
CA GLU A 240 -4.35 6.73 -0.62
C GLU A 240 -3.31 7.38 0.33
N VAL A 241 -3.35 8.71 0.54
CA VAL A 241 -2.32 9.44 1.31
C VAL A 241 -2.25 8.97 2.76
N GLU A 242 -3.40 8.89 3.41
CA GLU A 242 -3.50 8.63 4.84
C GLU A 242 -3.06 7.21 5.25
N PRO A 243 -3.51 6.13 4.58
CA PRO A 243 -3.10 4.79 5.00
C PRO A 243 -1.67 4.42 4.56
N ILE A 244 -1.10 5.08 3.53
CA ILE A 244 0.26 4.80 3.07
C ILE A 244 1.29 5.65 3.83
N TRP A 245 1.18 6.98 3.75
CA TRP A 245 2.17 7.91 4.32
C TRP A 245 1.74 8.45 5.67
N GLY A 246 0.47 8.87 5.79
CA GLY A 246 -0.04 9.44 7.04
C GLY A 246 0.13 8.47 8.20
N GLU A 247 -0.13 7.18 7.96
CA GLU A 247 0.03 6.15 8.97
C GLU A 247 1.50 5.88 9.31
N THR A 248 2.38 5.82 8.31
CA THR A 248 3.83 5.72 8.58
C THR A 248 4.33 6.89 9.44
N VAL A 249 3.83 8.11 9.21
CA VAL A 249 4.15 9.28 10.04
C VAL A 249 3.60 9.17 11.45
N ARG A 250 2.36 8.68 11.63
CA ARG A 250 1.77 8.45 12.96
C ARG A 250 2.55 7.39 13.75
N MET A 251 2.86 6.27 13.12
CA MET A 251 3.65 5.19 13.72
C MET A 251 5.06 5.68 14.10
N ALA A 252 5.75 6.43 13.24
CA ALA A 252 7.07 6.95 13.57
C ALA A 252 7.06 7.89 14.77
N ARG A 253 6.02 8.72 14.93
CA ARG A 253 5.86 9.56 16.11
C ARG A 253 5.62 8.76 17.38
N GLU A 254 4.77 7.73 17.31
CA GLU A 254 4.50 6.82 18.43
C GLU A 254 5.80 6.13 18.90
N TRP A 255 6.59 5.62 17.96
CA TRP A 255 7.84 4.92 18.21
C TRP A 255 9.07 5.82 18.33
N LYS A 256 8.89 7.14 18.25
CA LYS A 256 9.94 8.17 18.35
C LYS A 256 11.10 7.97 17.36
N VAL A 257 10.78 7.58 16.13
CA VAL A 257 11.74 7.40 15.03
C VAL A 257 11.69 8.62 14.12
N GLU A 258 12.86 9.18 13.81
CA GLU A 258 12.97 10.27 12.85
C GLU A 258 12.88 9.74 11.42
N ILE A 259 11.93 10.28 10.65
CA ILE A 259 11.70 9.91 9.24
C ILE A 259 11.50 11.17 8.35
N PRO A 260 12.48 12.09 8.33
CA PRO A 260 12.30 13.43 7.76
C PRO A 260 11.97 13.41 6.25
N ARG A 261 12.46 12.43 5.48
CA ARG A 261 12.16 12.36 4.04
C ARG A 261 10.73 11.89 3.80
N ILE A 262 10.25 10.94 4.60
CA ILE A 262 8.86 10.48 4.56
C ILE A 262 7.92 11.60 5.01
N GLU A 263 8.25 12.36 6.07
CA GLU A 263 7.45 13.52 6.50
C GLU A 263 7.36 14.60 5.42
N MET A 264 8.46 14.88 4.72
CA MET A 264 8.46 15.81 3.59
C MET A 264 7.56 15.31 2.44
N ALA A 265 7.68 14.03 2.06
CA ALA A 265 6.84 13.43 1.04
C ALA A 265 5.35 13.52 1.43
N TYR A 266 5.02 13.17 2.68
CA TYR A 266 3.66 13.28 3.22
C TYR A 266 3.14 14.72 3.13
N ALA A 267 3.93 15.72 3.53
CA ALA A 267 3.51 17.12 3.49
C ALA A 267 3.08 17.58 2.09
N PHE A 268 3.84 17.21 1.06
CA PHE A 268 3.48 17.54 -0.33
C PHE A 268 2.30 16.72 -0.86
N LEU A 269 2.23 15.43 -0.52
CA LEU A 269 1.13 14.56 -0.95
C LEU A 269 -0.21 14.97 -0.32
N VAL A 270 -0.20 15.46 0.93
CA VAL A 270 -1.40 16.05 1.57
C VAL A 270 -1.89 17.27 0.80
N LEU A 271 -0.99 18.17 0.37
CA LEU A 271 -1.36 19.32 -0.44
C LEU A 271 -1.91 18.90 -1.81
N ILE A 272 -1.29 17.93 -2.45
CA ILE A 272 -1.75 17.35 -3.73
C ILE A 272 -3.18 16.81 -3.57
N GLN A 273 -3.42 15.97 -2.57
CA GLN A 273 -4.73 15.40 -2.26
C GLN A 273 -5.77 16.47 -1.97
N ASN A 274 -5.41 17.50 -1.22
CA ASN A 274 -6.29 18.64 -0.95
C ASN A 274 -6.76 19.31 -2.25
N GLN A 275 -5.84 19.57 -3.18
CA GLN A 275 -6.17 20.19 -4.45
C GLN A 275 -7.01 19.29 -5.36
N ILE A 276 -6.79 17.97 -5.32
CA ILE A 276 -7.65 17.00 -6.02
C ILE A 276 -9.08 17.06 -5.48
N ILE A 277 -9.25 16.98 -4.16
CA ILE A 277 -10.57 17.02 -3.52
C ILE A 277 -11.28 18.34 -3.82
N ARG A 278 -10.57 19.48 -3.77
CA ARG A 278 -11.12 20.78 -4.15
C ARG A 278 -11.69 20.77 -5.57
N ARG A 279 -10.91 20.27 -6.54
CA ARG A 279 -11.33 20.19 -7.95
C ARG A 279 -12.58 19.31 -8.12
N ILE A 280 -12.62 18.16 -7.44
CA ILE A 280 -13.79 17.26 -7.47
C ILE A 280 -15.04 17.96 -6.93
N LYS A 281 -14.92 18.67 -5.80
CA LYS A 281 -16.04 19.42 -5.21
C LYS A 281 -16.55 20.52 -6.15
N SER A 282 -15.66 21.35 -6.67
CA SER A 282 -16.04 22.41 -7.61
C SER A 282 -16.71 21.86 -8.87
N ALA A 283 -16.23 20.72 -9.40
CA ALA A 283 -16.86 20.08 -10.55
C ALA A 283 -18.27 19.54 -10.27
N LYS A 284 -18.55 19.09 -9.03
CA LYS A 284 -19.89 18.68 -8.60
C LYS A 284 -20.83 19.87 -8.49
N GLU A 285 -20.39 20.94 -7.83
CA GLU A 285 -21.17 22.19 -7.69
C GLU A 285 -21.56 22.79 -9.05
N VAL A 286 -20.64 22.79 -10.02
CA VAL A 286 -20.94 23.26 -11.39
C VAL A 286 -22.00 22.38 -12.06
N LYS A 287 -21.92 21.05 -11.91
CA LYS A 287 -22.93 20.15 -12.48
C LYS A 287 -24.30 20.37 -11.86
N GLU A 288 -24.37 20.47 -10.53
CA GLU A 288 -25.61 20.73 -9.78
C GLU A 288 -26.26 22.07 -10.13
N ASN A 289 -25.46 23.09 -10.49
CA ASN A 289 -25.98 24.39 -10.92
C ASN A 289 -26.47 24.43 -12.37
N ILE A 290 -26.20 23.39 -13.18
CA ILE A 290 -26.56 23.31 -14.60
C ILE A 290 -27.74 22.33 -14.83
N THR A 291 -27.98 21.40 -13.91
CA THR A 291 -29.16 20.51 -13.86
C THR A 291 -30.29 21.09 -13.05
#